data_AF-M7TVY1-F1
#
_entry.id   AF-M7TVY1-F1
#
_cell.length_a   1.000
_cell.length_b   1.000
_cell.length_c   1.000
_cell.angle_alpha   90.00
_cell.angle_beta   90.00
_cell.angle_gamma   90.00
#
_symmetry.space_group_name_H-M   'P 1'
#
loop_
_entity.id
_entity.type
_entity.pdbx_description
1 polymer ?
#
loop_
_entity_poly.entity_id
_entity_poly.type
_entity_poly.pdbx_seq_one_letter_code
_entity_poly.pdbx_strand_id
1 'polypeptide(L)'
;MASLSRLLELFEIIIYAEINVCELVSAAGAFGMPKKADIAGLKTFKGEQWHLGSWPKDADLKNKSVAVIGTGQSAGQAIPSIYPEVKQLTVYQRSPGHCLPRNDVSISGSRK
;
A
#
# COMPACT_ATOMS: atom_id res chain seq x y z
N MET A 1 10.38 7.25 -48.54
CA MET A 1 9.69 6.12 -47.90
C MET A 1 10.66 5.49 -46.90
N ALA A 2 10.60 5.93 -45.64
CA ALA A 2 11.37 5.34 -44.55
C ALA A 2 10.44 4.41 -43.75
N SER A 3 10.92 3.20 -43.50
CA SER A 3 10.19 2.08 -42.90
C SER A 3 9.68 2.39 -41.49
N LEU A 4 8.36 2.37 -41.32
CA LEU A 4 7.60 2.55 -40.07
C LEU A 4 7.60 1.29 -39.18
N SER A 5 8.65 0.47 -39.24
CA SER A 5 8.70 -0.85 -38.61
C SER A 5 9.38 -0.89 -37.24
N ARG A 6 9.54 0.25 -36.54
CA ARG A 6 10.34 0.28 -35.28
C ARG A 6 9.84 1.22 -34.20
N LEU A 7 8.53 1.36 -34.01
CA LEU A 7 7.94 2.24 -32.98
C LEU A 7 6.74 1.65 -32.21
N LEU A 8 6.61 0.33 -32.13
CA LEU A 8 5.50 -0.30 -31.41
C LEU A 8 5.98 -1.48 -30.54
N GLU A 9 6.93 -1.22 -29.64
CA GLU A 9 6.97 -1.97 -28.38
C GLU A 9 6.34 -1.06 -27.32
N LEU A 10 5.28 -1.56 -26.67
CA LEU A 10 4.56 -0.96 -25.54
C LEU A 10 3.53 0.13 -25.87
N PHE A 11 2.45 -0.28 -26.54
CA PHE A 11 1.13 0.22 -26.19
C PHE A 11 0.24 -0.99 -25.91
N GLU A 12 0.05 -1.33 -24.64
CA GLU A 12 -1.14 -2.09 -24.25
C GLU A 12 -2.35 -1.24 -24.64
N ILE A 13 -2.96 -1.57 -25.77
CA ILE A 13 -4.28 -1.04 -26.15
C ILE A 13 -5.29 -1.80 -25.30
N ILE A 14 -5.55 -1.29 -24.10
CA ILE A 14 -6.72 -1.68 -23.31
C ILE A 14 -7.89 -0.90 -23.92
N ILE A 15 -8.75 -1.59 -24.66
CA ILE A 15 -10.01 -1.03 -25.13
C ILE A 15 -10.87 -0.73 -23.90
N TYR A 16 -10.94 0.54 -23.50
CA TYR A 16 -12.05 1.02 -22.70
C TYR A 16 -13.16 1.40 -23.68
N ALA A 17 -14.40 1.00 -23.37
CA ALA A 17 -15.58 1.41 -24.12
C ALA A 17 -15.54 2.93 -24.38
N GLU A 18 -15.91 3.35 -25.59
CA GLU A 18 -16.03 4.76 -25.92
C GLU A 18 -17.28 5.32 -25.25
N ILE A 19 -17.10 6.31 -24.37
CA ILE A 19 -18.20 6.96 -23.65
C ILE A 19 -18.17 8.45 -24.02
N ASN A 20 -19.27 8.94 -24.60
CA ASN A 20 -19.47 10.36 -24.88
C ASN A 20 -20.27 11.00 -23.74
N VAL A 21 -19.66 11.94 -23.03
CA VAL A 21 -20.31 12.71 -21.95
C VAL A 21 -20.00 14.20 -22.10
N CYS A 22 -20.94 15.06 -21.69
CA CYS A 22 -20.70 16.50 -21.66
C CYS A 22 -19.75 16.91 -20.51
N GLU A 23 -19.78 16.17 -19.40
CA GLU A 23 -18.99 16.45 -18.20
C GLU A 23 -18.49 15.15 -17.58
N LEU A 24 -17.26 15.17 -17.04
CA LEU A 24 -16.61 14.06 -16.35
C LEU A 24 -16.14 14.51 -14.97
N VAL A 25 -16.59 13.83 -13.92
CA VAL A 25 -16.13 14.05 -12.54
C VAL A 25 -15.38 12.82 -12.05
N SER A 26 -14.07 12.94 -11.83
CA SER A 26 -13.25 11.83 -11.34
C SER A 26 -13.17 11.82 -9.82
N ALA A 27 -13.60 10.71 -9.22
CA ALA A 27 -13.48 10.42 -7.79
C ALA A 27 -12.48 9.28 -7.50
N ALA A 28 -11.51 9.06 -8.40
CA ALA A 28 -10.59 7.91 -8.32
C ALA A 28 -9.67 7.90 -7.09
N GLY A 29 -9.46 9.06 -6.45
CA GLY A 29 -8.62 9.20 -5.26
C GLY A 29 -7.11 9.14 -5.56
N ALA A 30 -6.30 9.76 -4.69
CA ALA A 30 -4.85 9.87 -4.89
C ALA A 30 -4.05 8.61 -4.52
N PHE A 31 -4.66 7.64 -3.82
CA PHE A 31 -3.97 6.51 -3.18
C PHE A 31 -4.47 5.13 -3.67
N GLY A 32 -5.12 5.07 -4.83
CA GLY A 32 -5.77 3.85 -5.32
C GLY A 32 -4.80 2.76 -5.80
N MET A 33 -3.59 3.11 -6.25
CA MET A 33 -2.61 2.16 -6.77
C MET A 33 -1.44 1.97 -5.80
N PRO A 34 -1.28 0.76 -5.19
CA PRO A 34 -0.13 0.41 -4.36
C PRO A 34 1.20 0.54 -5.10
N LYS A 35 2.14 1.29 -4.51
CA LYS A 35 3.53 1.30 -4.99
C LYS A 35 4.28 0.11 -4.39
N LYS A 36 4.57 -0.89 -5.23
CA LYS A 36 5.41 -2.02 -4.80
C LYS A 36 6.83 -1.54 -4.50
N ALA A 37 7.44 -2.13 -3.48
CA ALA A 37 8.84 -1.88 -3.17
C ALA A 37 9.74 -2.51 -4.24
N ASP A 38 10.71 -1.74 -4.71
CA ASP A 38 11.75 -2.24 -5.62
C ASP A 38 12.95 -2.70 -4.79
N ILE A 39 12.97 -4.00 -4.45
CA ILE A 39 13.99 -4.60 -3.60
C ILE A 39 14.54 -5.83 -4.33
N ALA A 40 15.86 -5.87 -4.49
CA ALA A 40 16.54 -7.01 -5.08
C ALA A 40 16.22 -8.30 -4.29
N GLY A 41 15.84 -9.36 -5.00
CA GLY A 41 15.50 -10.66 -4.38
C GLY A 41 14.09 -10.75 -3.78
N LEU A 42 13.27 -9.70 -3.84
CA LEU A 42 11.90 -9.73 -3.30
C LEU A 42 11.04 -10.82 -3.94
N LYS A 43 11.19 -11.04 -5.25
CA LYS A 43 10.48 -12.09 -6.00
C LYS A 43 10.86 -13.51 -5.57
N THR A 44 12.05 -13.71 -5.00
CA THR A 44 12.54 -15.02 -4.55
C THR A 44 12.27 -15.29 -3.07
N PHE A 45 11.71 -14.32 -2.34
CA PHE A 45 11.36 -14.50 -0.95
C PHE A 45 10.20 -15.50 -0.81
N LYS A 46 10.42 -16.54 -0.01
CA LYS A 46 9.47 -17.66 0.16
C LYS A 46 8.36 -17.39 1.18
N GLY A 47 8.50 -16.35 2.00
CA GLY A 47 7.48 -15.97 2.95
C GLY A 47 6.34 -15.20 2.28
N GLU A 48 5.27 -14.98 3.04
CA GLU A 48 4.13 -14.20 2.57
C GLU A 48 4.50 -12.72 2.43
N GLN A 49 3.93 -12.06 1.43
CA GLN A 49 4.22 -10.67 1.08
C GLN A 49 2.93 -9.97 0.65
N TRP A 50 2.66 -8.81 1.23
CA TRP A 50 1.56 -7.96 0.81
C TRP A 50 1.89 -6.48 1.06
N HIS A 51 1.18 -5.60 0.35
CA HIS A 51 1.23 -4.16 0.58
C HIS A 51 0.14 -3.77 1.57
N LEU A 52 0.37 -2.78 2.45
CA LEU A 52 -0.63 -2.35 3.45
C LEU A 52 -1.97 -1.91 2.83
N GLY A 53 -1.92 -1.29 1.64
CA GLY A 53 -3.12 -0.95 0.86
C GLY A 53 -3.85 -2.14 0.22
N SER A 54 -3.37 -3.37 0.41
CA SER A 54 -3.97 -4.60 -0.11
C SER A 54 -3.85 -5.70 0.94
N TRP A 55 -4.27 -5.39 2.17
CA TRP A 55 -4.21 -6.30 3.31
C TRP A 55 -5.10 -7.54 3.09
N PRO A 56 -4.57 -8.77 3.26
CA PRO A 56 -5.37 -9.99 3.14
C PRO A 56 -6.48 -10.06 4.21
N LYS A 57 -7.68 -10.50 3.85
CA LYS A 57 -8.82 -10.58 4.79
C LYS A 57 -8.61 -11.60 5.91
N ASP A 58 -7.81 -12.61 5.63
CA ASP A 58 -7.51 -13.79 6.43
C ASP A 58 -6.06 -13.78 6.94
N ALA A 59 -5.44 -12.59 6.99
CA ALA A 59 -4.08 -12.44 7.52
C ALA A 59 -4.00 -12.88 8.99
N ASP A 60 -3.29 -13.98 9.24
CA ASP A 60 -2.89 -14.41 10.59
C ASP A 60 -1.40 -14.13 10.80
N LEU A 61 -1.11 -13.29 11.79
CA LEU A 61 0.24 -12.87 12.14
C LEU A 61 0.76 -13.55 13.41
N LYS A 62 -0.06 -14.37 14.08
CA LYS A 62 0.31 -15.02 15.32
C LYS A 62 1.54 -15.89 15.13
N ASN A 63 2.48 -15.76 16.06
CA ASN A 63 3.75 -16.49 16.06
C ASN A 63 4.67 -16.24 14.83
N LYS A 64 4.32 -15.32 13.93
CA LYS A 64 5.14 -14.99 12.76
C LYS A 64 6.20 -13.93 13.08
N SER A 65 7.37 -14.05 12.46
CA SER A 65 8.35 -12.97 12.40
C SER A 65 8.02 -12.08 11.21
N VAL A 66 7.69 -10.82 11.47
CA VAL A 66 7.19 -9.87 10.48
C VAL A 66 8.21 -8.76 10.24
N ALA A 67 8.45 -8.45 8.97
CA ALA A 67 9.25 -7.31 8.54
C ALA A 67 8.33 -6.24 7.93
N VAL A 68 8.42 -5.00 8.42
CA VAL A 68 7.72 -3.85 7.85
C VAL A 68 8.74 -2.94 7.18
N ILE A 69 8.50 -2.60 5.92
CA ILE A 69 9.37 -1.76 5.12
C ILE A 69 8.73 -0.39 4.94
N GLY A 70 9.37 0.64 5.51
CA GLY A 70 8.87 2.01 5.52
C GLY A 70 8.17 2.38 6.82
N THR A 71 8.19 3.67 7.12
CA THR A 71 7.70 4.28 8.37
C THR A 71 6.77 5.47 8.10
N GLY A 72 6.07 5.44 6.97
CA GLY A 72 5.04 6.45 6.64
C GLY A 72 3.78 6.28 7.48
N GLN A 73 2.76 7.10 7.19
CA GLN A 73 1.52 7.15 8.00
C GLN A 73 0.82 5.79 8.11
N SER A 74 0.74 5.04 7.00
CA SER A 74 0.16 3.68 7.01
C SER A 74 0.89 2.74 7.95
N ALA A 75 2.23 2.81 8.00
CA ALA A 75 3.03 1.99 8.90
C ALA A 75 2.89 2.45 10.36
N GLY A 76 2.81 3.76 10.60
CA GLY A 76 2.58 4.33 11.93
C GLY A 76 1.26 3.88 12.57
N GLN A 77 0.26 3.52 11.76
CA GLN A 77 -0.99 2.92 12.24
C GLN A 77 -0.91 1.40 12.32
N ALA A 78 -0.35 0.74 11.31
CA ALA A 78 -0.32 -0.72 11.24
C ALA A 78 0.63 -1.35 12.28
N ILE A 79 1.82 -0.78 12.50
CA ILE A 79 2.83 -1.31 13.41
C ILE A 79 2.29 -1.45 14.85
N PRO A 80 1.70 -0.41 15.48
CA PRO A 80 1.12 -0.54 16.81
C PRO A 80 -0.01 -1.56 16.90
N SER A 81 -0.80 -1.73 15.83
CA SER A 81 -1.89 -2.70 15.80
C SER A 81 -1.41 -4.15 15.74
N ILE A 82 -0.36 -4.45 14.98
CA ILE A 82 0.10 -5.84 14.79
C ILE A 82 1.17 -6.28 15.78
N TYR A 83 1.91 -5.32 16.37
CA TYR A 83 3.00 -5.60 17.30
C TYR A 83 2.61 -6.56 18.46
N PRO A 84 1.43 -6.45 19.09
CA PRO A 84 1.04 -7.35 20.19
C PRO A 84 0.85 -8.82 19.78
N GLU A 85 0.66 -9.10 18.49
CA GLU A 85 0.26 -10.43 18.00
C GLU A 85 1.42 -11.21 17.35
N VAL A 86 2.42 -10.51 16.83
CA VAL A 86 3.56 -11.11 16.13
C VAL A 86 4.58 -11.69 17.11
N LYS A 87 5.33 -12.70 16.68
CA LYS A 87 6.46 -13.23 17.47
C LYS A 87 7.61 -12.23 17.55
N GLN A 88 7.90 -11.58 16.42
CA GLN A 88 8.97 -10.61 16.30
C GLN A 88 8.62 -9.62 15.20
N LEU A 89 8.85 -8.33 15.46
CA LEU A 89 8.66 -7.27 14.48
C LEU A 89 10.01 -6.60 14.18
N THR A 90 10.37 -6.54 12.90
CA THR A 90 11.54 -5.77 12.42
C THR A 90 11.06 -4.66 11.50
N VAL A 91 11.49 -3.42 11.78
CA VAL A 91 11.07 -2.24 11.01
C VAL A 91 12.27 -1.68 10.25
N TYR A 92 12.16 -1.62 8.92
CA TYR A 92 13.16 -1.03 8.05
C TYR A 92 12.78 0.42 7.75
N GLN A 93 13.46 1.35 8.43
CA GLN A 93 13.26 2.78 8.26
C GLN A 93 14.31 3.39 7.32
N ARG A 94 13.87 4.03 6.23
CA ARG A 94 14.76 4.85 5.39
C ARG A 94 14.85 6.29 5.87
N SER A 95 13.71 6.89 6.20
CA SER A 95 13.61 8.29 6.61
C SER A 95 12.66 8.38 7.81
N PRO A 96 13.11 8.90 8.96
CA PRO A 96 12.24 9.06 10.12
C PRO A 96 11.16 10.12 9.88
N GLY A 97 9.92 9.80 10.26
CA GLY A 97 8.84 10.77 10.35
C GLY A 97 8.77 11.40 11.74
N HIS A 98 8.08 12.54 11.86
CA HIS A 98 7.70 13.07 13.17
C HIS A 98 6.43 12.36 13.64
N CYS A 99 6.40 11.91 14.90
CA CYS A 99 5.26 11.23 15.49
C CYS A 99 4.83 11.98 16.76
N LEU A 100 3.54 12.29 16.83
CA LEU A 100 2.91 12.89 18.01
C LEU A 100 1.95 11.88 18.65
N PRO A 101 1.72 11.95 19.98
CA PRO A 101 0.73 11.14 20.65
C PRO A 101 -0.65 11.32 19.99
N ARG A 102 -1.29 10.20 19.65
CA ARG A 102 -2.61 10.22 19.01
C ARG A 102 -3.72 10.66 19.97
N ASN A 103 -3.53 10.47 21.28
CA ASN A 103 -4.45 10.86 22.36
C ASN A 103 -5.91 10.40 22.11
N ASP A 104 -6.09 9.21 21.52
CA ASP A 104 -7.41 8.62 21.33
C ASP A 104 -8.04 8.34 22.69
N VAL A 105 -9.26 8.83 22.90
CA VAL A 105 -10.04 8.63 24.13
C VAL A 105 -11.46 8.20 23.78
N SER A 106 -12.08 7.39 24.64
CA SER A 106 -13.49 7.03 24.48
C SER A 106 -14.37 8.27 24.59
N ILE A 107 -15.20 8.49 23.57
CA ILE A 107 -16.20 9.57 23.57
C ILE A 107 -17.45 9.05 24.29
N SER A 108 -17.81 9.67 25.43
CA SER A 108 -19.07 9.40 26.11
C SER A 108 -20.24 10.02 25.34
N GLY A 109 -21.37 9.33 25.26
CA GLY A 109 -22.57 9.81 24.53
C GLY A 109 -23.20 11.10 25.08
N SER A 110 -22.70 11.62 26.20
CA SER A 110 -23.12 12.87 26.84
C SER A 110 -22.38 14.13 26.35
N ARG A 111 -21.31 13.99 25.56
CA ARG A 111 -20.61 15.13 24.95
C ARG A 111 -21.15 15.37 23.53
N LYS A 112 -22.08 16.31 23.41
CA LYS A 112 -22.39 17.01 22.15
C LYS A 112 -21.51 18.24 22.03
#